data_AF-B4GHF6-F1
#
_entry.id   AF-B4GHF6-F1
#
_cell.length_a   1.000
_cell.length_b   1.000
_cell.length_c   1.000
_cell.angle_alpha   90.00
_cell.angle_beta   90.00
_cell.angle_gamma   90.00
#
_symmetry.space_group_name_H-M   'P 1'
#
loop_
_entity.id
_entity.type
_entity.pdbx_description
1 polymer ?
#
loop_
_entity_poly.entity_id
_entity_poly.type
_entity_poly.pdbx_seq_one_letter_code
_entity_poly.pdbx_strand_id
1 'polypeptide(L)'
;MVPRLWYVSVLWCHLAAGIVQHRSLEDARLERQRLVHKYIKALNKEEGAIRLVGGDNEYEGNIEVLHNGKWGAICDDEWDATEGHIVCRQLGFPGMRRYTHSGYFGPARRRFWMDNLFCEGHEQELVECHFEGWGENDCEPGEAAGVECDPPEDALIPEPLLRNEDIPKFPIHSRSRLYVQLRGGRERNEGRVEVRLDGGRWGSICADGWGLLEANVVCRQLGLGYAREAFQTDYFGGSNVSRPVLSGSECYGNETELADCLHHDPIRGVVSCHGSRQHVAAVICDYSSPDLVIDYLEIEQTAHLEDRPMLLMQCAMEENCVASEAYQIQRDDPHWRYRTRRLLKFTAAAINAGNADFRPFKEKSQWEWHMCHMHFHSMEVFATFDIFDLSGRKVAQGHKASFCLEDSTCLPGVSKKYNCANYGDQGISINCSDVYLYNLDCQWVDVTDLSPGSYILKIAINPEFKVSEMSFDNNAAICDLIYTENYARVQNCQLARP
;
A
#
# COMPACT_ATOMS: atom_id res chain seq x y z
N MET A 1 69.32 43.97 2.48
CA MET A 1 68.92 44.07 1.06
C MET A 1 67.69 43.19 0.86
N VAL A 2 66.55 43.82 0.56
CA VAL A 2 65.25 43.25 0.11
C VAL A 2 65.26 43.41 -1.42
N PRO A 3 64.59 42.59 -2.29
CA PRO A 3 63.18 42.14 -2.25
C PRO A 3 62.95 40.67 -2.70
N ARG A 4 61.78 40.03 -2.75
CA ARG A 4 60.31 40.26 -2.59
C ARG A 4 59.68 38.82 -2.56
N LEU A 5 58.79 38.40 -1.64
CA LEU A 5 57.33 38.64 -1.47
C LEU A 5 56.38 37.64 -2.19
N TRP A 6 55.39 37.10 -1.43
CA TRP A 6 54.10 36.42 -1.77
C TRP A 6 54.09 34.90 -2.07
N TYR A 7 53.14 34.03 -1.67
CA TYR A 7 52.01 33.94 -0.71
C TYR A 7 51.49 32.45 -0.78
N VAL A 8 51.14 31.82 0.36
CA VAL A 8 49.85 31.11 0.65
C VAL A 8 49.37 30.00 -0.34
N SER A 9 48.83 28.84 0.03
CA SER A 9 48.48 28.13 1.26
C SER A 9 47.96 26.73 0.86
N VAL A 10 48.14 25.74 1.75
CA VAL A 10 47.16 24.75 2.22
C VAL A 10 46.33 23.91 1.21
N LEU A 11 46.26 22.60 1.48
CA LEU A 11 45.29 21.57 1.04
C LEU A 11 45.45 20.97 -0.38
N TRP A 12 45.94 19.72 -0.48
CA TRP A 12 45.04 18.57 -0.65
C TRP A 12 45.75 17.22 -0.52
N CYS A 13 45.20 16.43 0.41
CA CYS A 13 45.45 15.02 0.63
C CYS A 13 44.66 14.19 -0.39
N HIS A 14 45.14 12.98 -0.70
CA HIS A 14 44.42 11.87 -1.37
C HIS A 14 44.07 12.00 -2.86
N LEU A 15 45.04 11.66 -3.71
CA LEU A 15 44.79 10.97 -4.99
C LEU A 15 45.75 9.78 -5.10
N ALA A 16 45.44 8.70 -4.36
CA ALA A 16 46.05 7.39 -4.54
C ALA A 16 44.97 6.41 -4.97
N ALA A 17 44.51 6.56 -6.20
CA ALA A 17 43.73 5.55 -6.91
C ALA A 17 44.35 5.37 -8.30
N GLY A 18 45.21 4.34 -8.42
CA GLY A 18 45.52 3.63 -9.66
C GLY A 18 45.97 4.44 -10.88
N ILE A 19 47.13 5.09 -10.84
CA ILE A 19 47.88 5.39 -12.07
C ILE A 19 48.97 4.32 -12.22
N VAL A 20 48.78 3.39 -13.16
CA VAL A 20 49.81 2.43 -13.54
C VAL A 20 50.91 3.19 -14.28
N GLN A 21 52.04 3.46 -13.62
CA GLN A 21 53.22 4.03 -14.28
C GLN A 21 53.97 2.93 -15.02
N HIS A 22 53.91 2.94 -16.36
CA HIS A 22 54.75 2.08 -17.19
C HIS A 22 56.19 2.61 -17.23
N ARG A 23 57.16 1.76 -16.91
CA ARG A 23 58.59 2.14 -16.81
C ARG A 23 59.28 2.24 -18.18
N SER A 24 58.70 1.67 -19.24
CA SER A 24 59.17 1.77 -20.62
C SER A 24 58.03 1.61 -21.63
N LEU A 25 58.28 1.97 -22.89
CA LEU A 25 57.30 1.84 -23.99
C LEU A 25 57.03 0.37 -24.34
N GLU A 26 57.98 -0.53 -24.06
CA GLU A 26 57.79 -1.98 -24.19
C GLU A 26 56.92 -2.55 -23.07
N ASP A 27 57.06 -2.07 -21.83
CA ASP A 27 56.21 -2.49 -20.71
C ASP A 27 54.73 -2.11 -20.95
N ALA A 28 54.49 -0.92 -21.49
CA ALA A 28 53.14 -0.49 -21.87
C ALA A 28 52.54 -1.34 -23.01
N ARG A 29 53.37 -1.76 -23.98
CA ARG A 29 52.94 -2.65 -25.08
C ARG A 29 52.63 -4.07 -24.58
N LEU A 30 53.43 -4.60 -23.66
CA LEU A 30 53.24 -5.93 -23.07
C LEU A 30 51.99 -5.96 -22.17
N GLU A 31 51.76 -4.92 -21.36
CA GLU A 31 50.54 -4.80 -20.55
C GLU A 31 49.29 -4.68 -21.42
N ARG A 32 49.34 -3.87 -22.49
CA ARG A 32 48.24 -3.77 -23.47
C ARG A 32 47.99 -5.10 -24.17
N GLN A 33 49.04 -5.83 -24.57
CA GLN A 33 48.88 -7.17 -25.12
C GLN A 33 48.24 -8.11 -24.11
N ARG A 34 48.64 -8.12 -22.84
CA ARG A 34 48.01 -8.94 -21.79
C ARG A 34 46.56 -8.58 -21.53
N LEU A 35 46.23 -7.29 -21.47
CA LEU A 35 44.85 -6.83 -21.27
C LEU A 35 43.98 -7.17 -22.48
N VAL A 36 44.47 -6.96 -23.70
CA VAL A 36 43.78 -7.39 -24.93
C VAL A 36 43.61 -8.90 -24.95
N HIS A 37 44.62 -9.69 -24.58
CA HIS A 37 44.52 -11.14 -24.51
C HIS A 37 43.55 -11.61 -23.43
N LYS A 38 43.51 -10.95 -22.27
CA LYS A 38 42.55 -11.20 -21.19
C LYS A 38 41.13 -10.82 -21.61
N TYR A 39 40.97 -9.70 -22.32
CA TYR A 39 39.69 -9.21 -22.83
C TYR A 39 39.16 -10.12 -23.95
N ILE A 40 40.02 -10.53 -24.89
CA ILE A 40 39.68 -11.54 -25.92
C ILE A 40 39.36 -12.89 -25.28
N LYS A 41 40.09 -13.32 -24.24
CA LYS A 41 39.79 -14.56 -23.53
C LYS A 41 38.47 -14.51 -22.74
N ALA A 42 38.07 -13.32 -22.26
CA ALA A 42 36.79 -13.12 -21.59
C ALA A 42 35.63 -13.02 -22.61
N LEU A 43 35.84 -12.34 -23.75
CA LEU A 43 34.90 -12.30 -24.87
C LEU A 43 34.68 -13.70 -25.45
N ASN A 44 35.74 -14.47 -25.67
CA ASN A 44 35.65 -15.87 -26.13
C ASN A 44 34.98 -16.80 -25.10
N LYS A 45 34.77 -16.36 -23.85
CA LYS A 45 34.03 -17.13 -22.83
C LYS A 45 32.51 -16.88 -22.92
N GLU A 46 32.09 -15.79 -23.55
CA GLU A 46 30.67 -15.42 -23.70
C GLU A 46 30.20 -15.45 -25.16
N GLU A 47 31.09 -15.72 -26.11
CA GLU A 47 30.76 -15.93 -27.52
C GLU A 47 29.78 -17.10 -27.67
N GLY A 48 28.65 -16.88 -28.33
CA GLY A 48 27.57 -17.87 -28.44
C GLY A 48 26.63 -17.93 -27.26
N ALA A 49 26.79 -17.08 -26.23
CA ALA A 49 25.82 -16.98 -25.15
C ALA A 49 24.47 -16.49 -25.68
N ILE A 50 23.39 -17.04 -25.14
CA ILE A 50 22.02 -16.74 -25.57
C ILE A 50 21.18 -16.13 -24.44
N ARG A 51 20.13 -15.39 -24.79
CA ARG A 51 19.12 -14.87 -23.85
C ARG A 51 17.76 -14.70 -24.52
N LEU A 52 16.70 -14.72 -23.71
CA LEU A 52 15.33 -14.46 -24.16
C LEU A 52 14.94 -12.99 -23.91
N VAL A 53 14.25 -12.38 -24.87
CA VAL A 53 13.78 -10.98 -24.79
C VAL A 53 12.34 -10.84 -25.30
N GLY A 54 11.56 -9.97 -24.66
CA GLY A 54 10.19 -9.63 -25.11
C GLY A 54 9.07 -10.53 -24.57
N GLY A 55 9.39 -11.62 -23.86
CA GLY A 55 8.41 -12.45 -23.15
C GLY A 55 7.87 -11.82 -21.87
N ASP A 56 6.74 -12.34 -21.36
CA ASP A 56 6.12 -11.88 -20.11
C ASP A 56 6.87 -12.37 -18.87
N ASN A 57 7.62 -13.47 -19.01
CA ASN A 57 8.41 -14.10 -17.95
C ASN A 57 9.81 -14.52 -18.45
N GLU A 58 10.64 -15.10 -17.58
CA GLU A 58 12.03 -15.47 -17.90
C GLU A 58 12.18 -16.75 -18.75
N TYR A 59 11.09 -17.50 -18.94
CA TYR A 59 11.07 -18.78 -19.65
C TYR A 59 10.65 -18.64 -21.11
N GLU A 60 10.32 -17.42 -21.57
CA GLU A 60 9.82 -17.20 -22.92
C GLU A 60 10.37 -15.91 -23.54
N GLY A 61 10.46 -15.87 -24.86
CA GLY A 61 10.89 -14.68 -25.59
C GLY A 61 11.54 -14.98 -26.94
N ASN A 62 11.85 -13.92 -27.68
CA ASN A 62 12.72 -13.99 -28.85
C ASN A 62 14.16 -14.24 -28.40
N ILE A 63 14.91 -14.95 -29.22
CA ILE A 63 16.28 -15.34 -28.89
C ILE A 63 17.25 -14.27 -29.40
N GLU A 64 18.14 -13.81 -28.51
CA GLU A 64 19.33 -13.06 -28.91
C GLU A 64 20.60 -13.88 -28.60
N VAL A 65 21.56 -13.86 -29.50
CA VAL A 65 22.89 -14.49 -29.37
C VAL A 65 24.00 -13.43 -29.29
N LEU A 66 25.02 -13.69 -28.49
CA LEU A 66 26.19 -12.82 -28.35
C LEU A 66 27.27 -13.24 -29.36
N HIS A 67 27.58 -12.33 -30.28
CA HIS A 67 28.68 -12.49 -31.23
C HIS A 67 29.55 -11.24 -31.24
N ASN A 68 30.88 -11.42 -31.15
CA ASN A 68 31.83 -10.30 -31.15
C ASN A 68 31.50 -9.20 -30.12
N GLY A 69 31.03 -9.62 -28.93
CA GLY A 69 30.66 -8.73 -27.83
C GLY A 69 29.38 -7.90 -28.06
N LYS A 70 28.56 -8.25 -29.05
CA LYS A 70 27.29 -7.59 -29.35
C LYS A 70 26.16 -8.62 -29.47
N TRP A 71 25.04 -8.34 -28.80
CA TRP A 71 23.81 -9.12 -28.96
C TRP A 71 23.15 -8.83 -30.30
N GLY A 72 22.57 -9.85 -30.91
CA GLY A 72 21.74 -9.78 -32.12
C GLY A 72 20.73 -10.92 -32.15
N ALA A 73 19.72 -10.78 -33.00
CA ALA A 73 18.61 -11.73 -33.11
C ALA A 73 19.01 -12.99 -33.92
N ILE A 74 18.17 -14.02 -33.87
CA ILE A 74 18.24 -15.22 -34.71
C ILE A 74 17.02 -15.21 -35.64
N CYS A 75 17.23 -15.50 -36.91
CA CYS A 75 16.14 -15.57 -37.88
C CYS A 75 15.30 -16.82 -37.68
N ASP A 76 14.00 -16.77 -38.00
CA ASP A 76 13.08 -17.90 -37.88
C ASP A 76 12.97 -18.77 -39.14
N ASP A 77 13.82 -18.52 -40.14
CA ASP A 77 13.97 -19.39 -41.30
C ASP A 77 14.68 -20.70 -40.93
N GLU A 78 14.07 -21.82 -41.33
CA GLU A 78 14.42 -23.19 -40.95
C GLU A 78 14.42 -23.47 -39.42
N TRP A 79 13.94 -22.52 -38.63
CA TRP A 79 13.83 -22.66 -37.17
C TRP A 79 12.77 -23.69 -36.76
N ASP A 80 13.15 -24.75 -36.05
CA ASP A 80 12.19 -25.75 -35.60
C ASP A 80 12.34 -26.16 -34.13
N ALA A 81 11.63 -27.22 -33.75
CA ALA A 81 11.62 -27.72 -32.39
C ALA A 81 13.00 -28.20 -31.92
N THR A 82 13.87 -28.61 -32.83
CA THR A 82 15.21 -29.13 -32.59
C THR A 82 16.11 -28.04 -32.05
N GLU A 83 16.19 -26.91 -32.74
CA GLU A 83 16.95 -25.72 -32.32
C GLU A 83 16.36 -25.16 -31.01
N GLY A 84 15.03 -25.13 -30.92
CA GLY A 84 14.34 -24.65 -29.72
C GLY A 84 14.63 -25.48 -28.46
N HIS A 85 14.75 -26.81 -28.60
CA HIS A 85 15.18 -27.68 -27.50
C HIS A 85 16.62 -27.40 -27.06
N ILE A 86 17.52 -27.13 -28.01
CA ILE A 86 18.91 -26.78 -27.71
C ILE A 86 18.97 -25.45 -26.96
N VAL A 87 18.19 -24.44 -27.38
CA VAL A 87 18.09 -23.15 -26.68
C VAL A 87 17.65 -23.31 -25.23
N CYS A 88 16.55 -24.03 -24.99
CA CYS A 88 16.06 -24.21 -23.63
C CYS A 88 17.07 -24.96 -22.75
N ARG A 89 17.74 -25.99 -23.31
CA ARG A 89 18.81 -26.72 -22.62
C ARG A 89 20.04 -25.84 -22.34
N GLN A 90 20.47 -25.04 -23.31
CA GLN A 90 21.62 -24.15 -23.20
C GLN A 90 21.37 -23.03 -22.16
N LEU A 91 20.11 -22.60 -21.99
CA LEU A 91 19.68 -21.68 -20.92
C LEU A 91 19.51 -22.35 -19.55
N GLY A 92 19.60 -23.69 -19.48
CA GLY A 92 19.48 -24.45 -18.23
C GLY A 92 18.05 -24.85 -17.86
N PHE A 93 17.11 -24.80 -18.79
CA PHE A 93 15.73 -25.23 -18.58
C PHE A 93 15.54 -26.74 -18.86
N PRO A 94 14.60 -27.41 -18.16
CA PRO A 94 14.35 -28.85 -18.30
C PRO A 94 13.83 -29.29 -19.68
N GLY A 95 13.19 -28.38 -20.42
CA GLY A 95 12.56 -28.71 -21.70
C GLY A 95 12.11 -27.48 -22.47
N MET A 96 11.60 -27.71 -23.69
CA MET A 96 10.95 -26.70 -24.52
C MET A 96 9.48 -27.05 -24.63
N ARG A 97 8.60 -26.09 -24.34
CA ARG A 97 7.14 -26.21 -24.51
C ARG A 97 6.74 -25.91 -25.94
N ARG A 98 7.30 -24.84 -26.52
CA ARG A 98 6.95 -24.36 -27.85
C ARG A 98 8.08 -23.52 -28.46
N TYR A 99 8.21 -23.56 -29.78
CA TYR A 99 9.00 -22.61 -30.56
C TYR A 99 8.06 -21.65 -31.32
N THR A 100 8.53 -20.44 -31.59
CA THR A 100 7.74 -19.37 -32.20
C THR A 100 8.45 -18.72 -33.37
N HIS A 101 7.65 -18.27 -34.33
CA HIS A 101 8.05 -17.61 -35.56
C HIS A 101 7.54 -16.18 -35.63
N SER A 102 7.98 -15.45 -36.65
CA SER A 102 7.46 -14.17 -37.08
C SER A 102 7.44 -13.12 -35.96
N GLY A 103 8.47 -13.13 -35.11
CA GLY A 103 8.64 -12.14 -34.05
C GLY A 103 7.45 -12.13 -33.08
N TYR A 104 7.01 -13.32 -32.67
CA TYR A 104 5.87 -13.51 -31.75
C TYR A 104 5.96 -12.64 -30.49
N PHE A 105 7.17 -12.47 -29.93
CA PHE A 105 7.43 -11.62 -28.75
C PHE A 105 7.82 -10.18 -29.11
N GLY A 106 7.49 -9.76 -30.34
CA GLY A 106 7.81 -8.46 -30.93
C GLY A 106 8.87 -8.54 -32.04
N PRO A 107 9.04 -7.48 -32.83
CA PRO A 107 10.04 -7.46 -33.91
C PRO A 107 11.47 -7.43 -33.36
N ALA A 108 12.41 -8.00 -34.12
CA ALA A 108 13.84 -7.92 -33.87
C ALA A 108 14.29 -6.46 -33.77
N ARG A 109 14.80 -6.08 -32.58
CA ARG A 109 15.31 -4.72 -32.31
C ARG A 109 16.77 -4.54 -32.68
N ARG A 110 17.44 -5.65 -33.02
CA ARG A 110 18.88 -5.74 -33.31
C ARG A 110 19.05 -6.44 -34.64
N ARG A 111 20.26 -6.35 -35.20
CA ARG A 111 20.63 -7.14 -36.39
C ARG A 111 20.53 -8.64 -36.10
N PHE A 112 20.29 -9.42 -37.14
CA PHE A 112 20.40 -10.86 -37.08
C PHE A 112 21.87 -11.28 -37.11
N TRP A 113 22.21 -12.29 -36.31
CA TRP A 113 23.55 -12.88 -36.25
C TRP A 113 23.60 -14.28 -36.85
N MET A 114 22.47 -14.99 -36.86
CA MET A 114 22.33 -16.35 -37.35
C MET A 114 21.08 -16.43 -38.22
N ASP A 115 21.16 -17.23 -39.27
CA ASP A 115 20.12 -17.47 -40.27
C ASP A 115 20.29 -18.87 -40.87
N ASN A 116 19.18 -19.46 -41.34
CA ASN A 116 19.05 -20.85 -41.78
C ASN A 116 19.74 -21.82 -40.82
N LEU A 117 19.30 -21.78 -39.57
CA LEU A 117 19.89 -22.53 -38.47
C LEU A 117 19.40 -23.98 -38.52
N PHE A 118 20.33 -24.90 -38.74
CA PHE A 118 20.04 -26.32 -38.83
C PHE A 118 20.88 -27.11 -37.82
N CYS A 119 20.21 -27.71 -36.84
CA CYS A 119 20.80 -28.58 -35.83
C CYS A 119 20.40 -30.06 -36.04
N GLU A 120 21.29 -30.99 -35.68
CA GLU A 120 21.01 -32.42 -35.67
C GLU A 120 20.36 -32.90 -34.34
N GLY A 121 20.35 -32.04 -33.32
CA GLY A 121 19.68 -32.22 -32.02
C GLY A 121 20.58 -32.69 -30.87
N HIS A 122 21.86 -33.00 -31.15
CA HIS A 122 22.84 -33.45 -30.14
C HIS A 122 23.78 -32.34 -29.66
N GLU A 123 23.79 -31.21 -30.36
CA GLU A 123 24.57 -30.01 -30.10
C GLU A 123 24.24 -29.40 -28.74
N GLN A 124 25.24 -28.99 -27.97
CA GLN A 124 25.01 -28.42 -26.63
C GLN A 124 24.71 -26.92 -26.68
N GLU A 125 25.21 -26.23 -27.70
CA GLU A 125 25.04 -24.80 -27.90
C GLU A 125 24.63 -24.51 -29.34
N LEU A 126 23.83 -23.45 -29.56
CA LEU A 126 23.40 -23.07 -30.91
C LEU A 126 24.55 -22.77 -31.87
N VAL A 127 25.70 -22.33 -31.36
CA VAL A 127 26.88 -22.05 -32.19
C VAL A 127 27.54 -23.30 -32.79
N GLU A 128 27.18 -24.49 -32.31
CA GLU A 128 27.66 -25.77 -32.84
C GLU A 128 26.83 -26.24 -34.03
N CYS A 129 25.62 -25.68 -34.23
CA CYS A 129 24.75 -25.99 -35.35
C CYS A 129 25.26 -25.36 -36.66
N HIS A 130 24.75 -25.85 -37.78
CA HIS A 130 25.03 -25.26 -39.08
C HIS A 130 24.19 -24.00 -39.29
N PHE A 131 24.80 -22.91 -39.76
CA PHE A 131 24.13 -21.68 -40.18
C PHE A 131 24.99 -20.97 -41.24
N GLU A 132 24.40 -20.05 -42.01
CA GLU A 132 25.05 -19.45 -43.21
C GLU A 132 26.32 -18.65 -42.90
N GLY A 133 26.45 -18.15 -41.69
CA GLY A 133 27.60 -17.39 -41.23
C GLY A 133 27.18 -16.22 -40.36
N TRP A 134 28.14 -15.68 -39.60
CA TRP A 134 27.83 -14.63 -38.64
C TRP A 134 27.40 -13.32 -39.30
N GLY A 135 26.12 -12.98 -39.14
CA GLY A 135 25.53 -11.77 -39.68
C GLY A 135 25.32 -11.80 -41.20
N GLU A 136 25.41 -12.98 -41.82
CA GLU A 136 24.90 -13.27 -43.17
C GLU A 136 23.44 -13.70 -42.99
N ASN A 137 22.51 -12.90 -43.53
CA ASN A 137 21.06 -13.09 -43.45
C ASN A 137 20.36 -12.18 -44.46
N ASP A 138 19.16 -12.55 -44.89
CA ASP A 138 18.24 -11.69 -45.64
C ASP A 138 16.95 -11.35 -44.87
N CYS A 139 16.89 -11.68 -43.58
CA CYS A 139 15.72 -11.53 -42.72
C CYS A 139 15.34 -10.08 -42.36
N GLU A 140 14.03 -9.85 -42.33
CA GLU A 140 13.37 -8.61 -41.92
C GLU A 140 13.14 -8.57 -40.39
N PRO A 141 12.90 -7.38 -39.79
CA PRO A 141 12.67 -7.28 -38.35
C PRO A 141 11.49 -8.12 -37.83
N GLY A 142 10.57 -8.54 -38.70
CA GLY A 142 9.47 -9.43 -38.35
C GLY A 142 9.87 -10.89 -38.18
N GLU A 143 11.07 -11.30 -38.57
CA GLU A 143 11.48 -12.71 -38.72
C GLU A 143 12.34 -13.17 -37.53
N ALA A 144 11.97 -12.76 -36.32
CA ALA A 144 12.66 -13.19 -35.11
C ALA A 144 12.18 -14.55 -34.62
N ALA A 145 13.12 -15.47 -34.43
CA ALA A 145 12.91 -16.74 -33.76
C ALA A 145 12.72 -16.56 -32.25
N GLY A 146 11.85 -17.39 -31.67
CA GLY A 146 11.62 -17.40 -30.22
C GLY A 146 11.25 -18.77 -29.68
N VAL A 147 11.24 -18.88 -28.35
CA VAL A 147 10.89 -20.10 -27.61
C VAL A 147 10.07 -19.79 -26.37
N GLU A 148 9.38 -20.82 -25.91
CA GLU A 148 8.76 -20.95 -24.60
C GLU A 148 9.29 -22.24 -23.98
N CYS A 149 10.07 -22.12 -22.92
CA CYS A 149 10.72 -23.21 -22.22
C CYS A 149 9.88 -23.73 -21.04
N ASP A 150 10.17 -24.96 -20.62
CA ASP A 150 9.60 -25.49 -19.39
C ASP A 150 10.27 -24.88 -18.16
N PRO A 151 9.50 -24.38 -17.19
CA PRO A 151 10.07 -23.93 -15.93
C PRO A 151 10.67 -25.13 -15.17
N PRO A 152 11.75 -24.94 -14.40
CA PRO A 152 12.30 -25.99 -13.54
C PRO A 152 11.24 -26.51 -12.54
N GLU A 153 11.35 -27.78 -12.11
CA GLU A 153 10.37 -28.41 -11.19
C GLU A 153 10.15 -27.63 -9.88
N ASP A 154 11.16 -26.88 -9.42
CA ASP A 154 11.06 -25.98 -8.26
C ASP A 154 10.14 -24.77 -8.50
N ALA A 155 9.91 -24.38 -9.75
CA ALA A 155 8.96 -23.34 -10.17
C ALA A 155 7.55 -23.90 -10.49
N LEU A 156 7.38 -25.23 -10.51
CA LEU A 156 6.09 -25.93 -10.63
C LEU A 156 5.49 -26.31 -9.29
N ILE A 157 6.20 -26.08 -8.18
CA ILE A 157 5.56 -25.97 -6.88
C ILE A 157 4.71 -24.70 -6.98
N PRO A 158 3.37 -24.77 -6.96
CA PRO A 158 2.63 -23.55 -6.67
C PRO A 158 3.15 -23.13 -5.31
N GLU A 159 3.86 -22.00 -5.25
CA GLU A 159 3.96 -21.29 -3.98
C GLU A 159 2.53 -21.34 -3.43
N PRO A 160 2.31 -21.87 -2.21
CA PRO A 160 1.03 -21.60 -1.59
C PRO A 160 0.89 -20.09 -1.72
N LEU A 161 -0.23 -19.63 -2.28
CA LEU A 161 -0.60 -18.23 -2.21
C LEU A 161 -0.63 -17.90 -0.72
N LEU A 162 0.54 -17.58 -0.16
CA LEU A 162 0.71 -16.91 1.10
C LEU A 162 -0.04 -15.62 0.82
N ARG A 163 -1.29 -15.58 1.29
CA ARG A 163 -2.01 -14.34 1.35
C ARG A 163 -1.08 -13.40 2.11
N ASN A 164 -0.98 -12.14 1.69
CA ASN A 164 -0.11 -11.17 2.36
C ASN A 164 -0.32 -11.14 3.89
N GLU A 165 -1.50 -11.53 4.37
CA GLU A 165 -1.86 -11.68 5.79
C GLU A 165 -1.05 -12.77 6.53
N ASP A 166 -0.57 -13.79 5.82
CA ASP A 166 0.17 -14.94 6.38
C ASP A 166 1.70 -14.69 6.41
N ILE A 167 2.19 -13.59 5.83
CA ILE A 167 3.61 -13.22 5.82
C ILE A 167 3.96 -12.52 7.13
N PRO A 168 4.96 -13.01 7.89
CA PRO A 168 5.29 -12.41 9.17
C PRO A 168 5.93 -11.03 8.99
N LYS A 169 5.40 -10.04 9.72
CA LYS A 169 5.88 -8.65 9.72
C LYS A 169 6.74 -8.35 10.95
N PHE A 170 7.78 -7.53 10.78
CA PHE A 170 8.71 -7.18 11.85
C PHE A 170 9.19 -5.72 11.73
N PRO A 171 9.58 -5.09 12.86
CA PRO A 171 10.24 -3.79 12.83
C PRO A 171 11.68 -3.89 12.30
N ILE A 172 12.10 -2.90 11.53
CA ILE A 172 13.40 -2.86 10.84
C ILE A 172 14.50 -2.24 11.72
N HIS A 173 14.14 -1.37 12.67
CA HIS A 173 15.08 -0.60 13.51
C HIS A 173 16.13 -1.48 14.21
N SER A 174 15.80 -2.74 14.53
CA SER A 174 16.73 -3.66 15.20
C SER A 174 17.88 -4.17 14.31
N ARG A 175 17.81 -3.98 12.98
CA ARG A 175 18.71 -4.64 12.02
C ARG A 175 19.37 -3.69 11.02
N SER A 176 18.68 -2.62 10.63
CA SER A 176 19.11 -1.70 9.57
C SER A 176 18.59 -0.27 9.80
N ARG A 177 19.29 0.74 9.27
CA ARG A 177 18.79 2.12 9.24
C ARG A 177 17.97 2.35 7.97
N LEU A 178 16.74 2.82 8.18
CA LEU A 178 15.81 3.21 7.12
C LEU A 178 15.87 4.74 6.96
N TYR A 179 16.20 5.21 5.76
CA TYR A 179 16.10 6.63 5.41
C TYR A 179 14.85 6.84 4.55
N VAL A 180 14.12 7.92 4.81
CA VAL A 180 12.87 8.27 4.11
C VAL A 180 13.01 9.63 3.43
N GLN A 181 12.45 9.79 2.22
CA GLN A 181 12.32 11.08 1.53
C GLN A 181 11.04 11.15 0.71
N LEU A 182 10.54 12.37 0.46
CA LEU A 182 9.46 12.63 -0.49
C LEU A 182 10.01 13.09 -1.85
N ARG A 183 9.41 12.62 -2.94
CA ARG A 183 9.79 13.01 -4.31
C ARG A 183 8.58 13.21 -5.21
N GLY A 184 8.76 14.02 -6.26
CA GLY A 184 7.75 14.21 -7.31
C GLY A 184 6.59 15.13 -6.94
N GLY A 185 6.48 15.59 -5.70
CA GLY A 185 5.59 16.67 -5.30
C GLY A 185 5.96 18.02 -5.90
N ARG A 186 4.96 18.91 -6.02
CA ARG A 186 5.17 20.32 -6.39
C ARG A 186 5.74 21.11 -5.22
N GLU A 187 5.33 20.74 -4.01
CA GLU A 187 5.79 21.30 -2.76
C GLU A 187 6.65 20.31 -1.97
N ARG A 188 7.25 20.77 -0.86
CA ARG A 188 8.15 19.95 -0.02
C ARG A 188 7.42 18.99 0.91
N ASN A 189 6.14 19.24 1.15
CA ASN A 189 5.26 18.50 2.04
C ASN A 189 4.45 17.42 1.33
N GLU A 190 4.63 17.23 0.03
CA GLU A 190 3.92 16.21 -0.75
C GLU A 190 4.86 15.40 -1.63
N GLY A 191 4.47 14.17 -1.93
CA GLY A 191 5.14 13.34 -2.91
C GLY A 191 5.03 11.86 -2.64
N ARG A 192 5.62 11.07 -3.55
CA ARG A 192 5.83 9.64 -3.33
C ARG A 192 6.84 9.43 -2.22
N VAL A 193 6.64 8.38 -1.44
CA VAL A 193 7.54 7.98 -0.36
C VAL A 193 8.62 7.07 -0.94
N GLU A 194 9.87 7.53 -0.87
CA GLU A 194 11.04 6.72 -1.22
C GLU A 194 11.82 6.37 0.05
N VAL A 195 12.26 5.12 0.14
CA VAL A 195 13.03 4.59 1.26
C VAL A 195 14.37 4.03 0.80
N ARG A 196 15.35 4.05 1.70
CA ARG A 196 16.67 3.46 1.47
C ARG A 196 17.15 2.75 2.73
N LEU A 197 17.47 1.47 2.59
CA LEU A 197 18.11 0.65 3.62
C LEU A 197 19.64 0.72 3.48
N ASP A 198 20.35 0.97 4.58
CA ASP A 198 21.81 0.80 4.77
C ASP A 198 22.70 1.01 3.52
N GLY A 199 22.81 2.25 3.04
CA GLY A 199 23.69 2.58 1.90
C GLY A 199 23.26 2.00 0.55
N GLY A 200 22.13 1.30 0.49
CA GLY A 200 21.51 0.77 -0.72
C GLY A 200 20.94 1.84 -1.65
N ARG A 201 20.15 1.41 -2.63
CA ARG A 201 19.49 2.33 -3.57
C ARG A 201 18.16 2.82 -2.99
N TRP A 202 17.76 4.03 -3.36
CA TRP A 202 16.42 4.55 -3.09
C TRP A 202 15.40 3.73 -3.87
N GLY A 203 14.36 3.26 -3.18
CA GLY A 203 13.24 2.49 -3.71
C GLY A 203 11.90 3.04 -3.26
N SER A 204 10.82 2.67 -3.93
CA SER A 204 9.47 2.97 -3.46
C SER A 204 9.02 1.99 -2.37
N ILE A 205 7.89 2.31 -1.74
CA ILE A 205 7.14 1.39 -0.89
C ILE A 205 5.92 0.90 -1.69
N CYS A 206 5.58 -0.39 -1.58
CA CYS A 206 4.32 -0.90 -2.13
C CYS A 206 3.13 -0.12 -1.54
N ALA A 207 2.13 0.15 -2.37
CA ALA A 207 0.91 0.82 -1.93
C ALA A 207 -0.05 -0.08 -1.11
N ASP A 208 0.17 -1.39 -1.11
CA ASP A 208 -0.71 -2.34 -0.41
C ASP A 208 -0.76 -2.05 1.10
N GLY A 209 -1.96 -1.77 1.60
CA GLY A 209 -2.18 -1.45 3.01
C GLY A 209 -1.69 -0.06 3.43
N TRP A 210 -1.23 0.77 2.49
CA TRP A 210 -0.80 2.13 2.79
C TRP A 210 -2.00 3.02 3.15
N GLY A 211 -2.04 3.50 4.39
CA GLY A 211 -3.10 4.36 4.92
C GLY A 211 -2.59 5.60 5.64
N LEU A 212 -3.51 6.25 6.37
CA LEU A 212 -3.22 7.49 7.09
C LEU A 212 -2.29 7.29 8.29
N LEU A 213 -2.28 6.10 8.90
CA LEU A 213 -1.39 5.79 10.03
C LEU A 213 0.08 5.76 9.59
N GLU A 214 0.39 5.06 8.50
CA GLU A 214 1.75 5.01 7.93
C GLU A 214 2.20 6.38 7.44
N ALA A 215 1.29 7.10 6.77
CA ALA A 215 1.53 8.45 6.30
C ALA A 215 1.83 9.42 7.46
N ASN A 216 1.11 9.32 8.58
CA ASN A 216 1.33 10.16 9.77
C ASN A 216 2.73 9.94 10.35
N VAL A 217 3.19 8.70 10.41
CA VAL A 217 4.57 8.38 10.85
C VAL A 217 5.60 9.02 9.93
N VAL A 218 5.40 8.95 8.60
CA VAL A 218 6.31 9.58 7.62
C VAL A 218 6.34 11.10 7.74
N CYS A 219 5.17 11.76 7.82
CA CYS A 219 5.09 13.21 7.96
C CYS A 219 5.78 13.68 9.24
N ARG A 220 5.59 12.96 10.34
CA ARG A 220 6.23 13.25 11.63
C ARG A 220 7.73 13.01 11.59
N GLN A 221 8.19 11.89 11.02
CA GLN A 221 9.61 11.56 10.87
C GLN A 221 10.37 12.62 10.07
N LEU A 222 9.73 13.18 9.04
CA LEU A 222 10.31 14.23 8.19
C LEU A 222 10.15 15.65 8.79
N GLY A 223 9.43 15.79 9.91
CA GLY A 223 9.14 17.08 10.53
C GLY A 223 8.22 17.98 9.71
N LEU A 224 7.31 17.38 8.93
CA LEU A 224 6.38 18.07 8.02
C LEU A 224 4.96 18.24 8.60
N GLY A 225 4.76 17.90 9.87
CA GLY A 225 3.46 17.97 10.55
C GLY A 225 2.74 16.61 10.55
N TYR A 226 1.45 16.64 10.25
CA TYR A 226 0.54 15.50 10.21
C TYR A 226 0.25 15.11 8.76
N ALA A 227 -0.12 13.85 8.51
CA ALA A 227 -0.61 13.41 7.22
C ALA A 227 -2.01 13.96 7.01
N ARG A 228 -2.18 14.73 5.95
CA ARG A 228 -3.48 15.19 5.49
C ARG A 228 -4.16 14.11 4.67
N GLU A 229 -3.43 13.52 3.72
CA GLU A 229 -3.93 12.49 2.80
C GLU A 229 -2.84 11.44 2.53
N ALA A 230 -3.27 10.18 2.40
CA ALA A 230 -2.44 9.04 2.01
C ALA A 230 -2.97 8.47 0.69
N PHE A 231 -2.08 8.26 -0.28
CA PHE A 231 -2.48 7.81 -1.61
C PHE A 231 -1.75 6.53 -2.04
N GLN A 232 -2.45 5.79 -2.90
CA GLN A 232 -1.98 4.60 -3.58
C GLN A 232 -1.95 4.87 -5.10
N THR A 233 -1.05 5.76 -5.55
CA THR A 233 -1.08 6.33 -6.91
C THR A 233 0.31 6.62 -7.46
N ASP A 234 0.46 6.59 -8.79
CA ASP A 234 1.63 7.08 -9.52
C ASP A 234 1.58 8.57 -9.87
N TYR A 235 0.59 9.32 -9.36
CA TYR A 235 0.41 10.75 -9.66
C TYR A 235 1.69 11.58 -9.47
N PHE A 236 2.44 11.30 -8.41
CA PHE A 236 3.72 11.95 -8.12
C PHE A 236 4.89 11.36 -8.93
N GLY A 237 4.61 10.67 -10.03
CA GLY A 237 5.55 9.91 -10.86
C GLY A 237 5.82 8.51 -10.31
N GLY A 238 5.55 7.48 -11.11
CA GLY A 238 5.79 6.06 -10.76
C GLY A 238 6.31 5.18 -11.91
N SER A 239 6.09 5.57 -13.17
CA SER A 239 6.36 4.72 -14.34
C SER A 239 7.86 4.43 -14.62
N ASN A 240 8.77 5.29 -14.15
CA ASN A 240 10.23 5.11 -14.24
C ASN A 240 10.90 5.03 -12.85
N VAL A 241 10.12 4.81 -11.78
CA VAL A 241 10.62 4.90 -10.40
C VAL A 241 11.17 3.54 -9.93
N SER A 242 12.20 3.64 -9.10
CA SER A 242 12.93 2.58 -8.43
C SER A 242 12.05 1.42 -7.95
N ARG A 243 12.55 0.19 -8.11
CA ARG A 243 11.90 -1.03 -7.61
C ARG A 243 11.45 -0.86 -6.15
N PRO A 244 10.27 -1.40 -5.77
CA PRO A 244 9.81 -1.38 -4.39
C PRO A 244 10.85 -2.05 -3.50
N VAL A 245 11.22 -1.39 -2.42
CA VAL A 245 12.20 -1.88 -1.43
C VAL A 245 11.49 -2.39 -0.17
N LEU A 246 10.25 -1.96 0.04
CA LEU A 246 9.48 -2.27 1.24
C LEU A 246 8.03 -2.59 0.88
N SER A 247 7.44 -3.58 1.54
CA SER A 247 6.05 -3.97 1.38
C SER A 247 5.39 -4.37 2.70
N GLY A 248 4.06 -4.40 2.71
CA GLY A 248 3.27 -4.80 3.88
C GLY A 248 3.43 -3.88 5.09
N SER A 249 3.67 -2.59 4.85
CA SER A 249 3.83 -1.59 5.91
C SER A 249 2.56 -1.45 6.72
N GLU A 250 2.67 -1.63 8.02
CA GLU A 250 1.57 -1.50 8.98
C GLU A 250 2.10 -0.80 10.22
N CYS A 251 1.61 0.41 10.44
CA CYS A 251 1.96 1.26 11.57
C CYS A 251 0.80 1.32 12.56
N TYR A 252 1.14 1.38 13.84
CA TYR A 252 0.24 1.76 14.91
C TYR A 252 0.04 3.29 14.94
N GLY A 253 0.85 4.11 14.29
CA GLY A 253 0.76 5.58 14.30
C GLY A 253 1.43 6.28 15.50
N ASN A 254 1.87 5.56 16.53
CA ASN A 254 2.64 6.14 17.64
C ASN A 254 4.17 6.04 17.43
N GLU A 255 4.60 5.36 16.38
CA GLU A 255 5.99 5.13 15.98
C GLU A 255 6.70 6.42 15.55
N THR A 256 7.88 6.68 16.09
CA THR A 256 8.64 7.89 15.75
C THR A 256 9.26 7.85 14.36
N GLU A 257 9.59 6.66 13.88
CA GLU A 257 10.18 6.44 12.57
C GLU A 257 9.43 5.31 11.85
N LEU A 258 9.39 5.38 10.51
CA LEU A 258 8.80 4.32 9.71
C LEU A 258 9.49 2.97 9.94
N ALA A 259 10.75 2.95 10.38
CA ALA A 259 11.48 1.71 10.70
C ALA A 259 10.91 0.93 11.89
N ASP A 260 10.14 1.58 12.77
CA ASP A 260 9.54 0.96 13.95
C ASP A 260 8.20 0.29 13.63
N CYS A 261 7.60 0.63 12.48
CA CYS A 261 6.40 -0.02 11.99
C CYS A 261 6.69 -1.47 11.57
N LEU A 262 5.62 -2.25 11.42
CA LEU A 262 5.71 -3.63 10.97
C LEU A 262 5.80 -3.68 9.45
N HIS A 263 6.76 -4.43 8.92
CA HIS A 263 6.93 -4.63 7.48
C HIS A 263 7.27 -6.09 7.15
N HIS A 264 7.02 -6.52 5.91
CA HIS A 264 7.53 -7.79 5.41
C HIS A 264 9.07 -7.79 5.40
N ASP A 265 9.69 -8.97 5.60
CA ASP A 265 11.15 -9.11 5.71
C ASP A 265 11.86 -8.77 4.38
N PRO A 266 12.55 -7.61 4.29
CA PRO A 266 13.21 -7.20 3.05
C PRO A 266 14.52 -7.97 2.80
N ILE A 267 15.10 -8.63 3.82
CA ILE A 267 16.39 -9.33 3.73
C ILE A 267 16.21 -10.71 3.08
N ARG A 268 15.04 -11.34 3.30
CA ARG A 268 14.65 -12.58 2.61
C ARG A 268 14.17 -12.35 1.18
N GLY A 269 14.17 -11.11 0.70
CA GLY A 269 13.74 -10.77 -0.65
C GLY A 269 12.22 -10.83 -0.86
N VAL A 270 11.43 -10.92 0.21
CA VAL A 270 9.97 -11.00 0.13
C VAL A 270 9.40 -9.59 0.02
N VAL A 271 9.46 -9.03 -1.19
CA VAL A 271 8.75 -7.80 -1.55
C VAL A 271 7.63 -8.17 -2.51
N SER A 272 6.51 -8.63 -1.94
CA SER A 272 5.26 -8.83 -2.68
C SER A 272 4.47 -7.52 -2.71
N CYS A 273 4.28 -6.94 -3.89
CA CYS A 273 3.26 -5.92 -4.11
C CYS A 273 2.14 -6.53 -4.97
N HIS A 274 0.88 -6.35 -4.59
CA HIS A 274 -0.26 -6.68 -5.44
C HIS A 274 -0.56 -5.51 -6.39
N GLY A 275 -0.72 -5.81 -7.68
CA GLY A 275 -1.10 -4.83 -8.70
C GLY A 275 0.02 -4.38 -9.64
N SER A 276 -0.29 -3.40 -10.50
CA SER A 276 0.65 -2.78 -11.44
C SER A 276 1.82 -2.14 -10.68
N ARG A 277 3.04 -2.17 -11.24
CA ARG A 277 4.25 -1.47 -10.73
C ARG A 277 4.07 0.05 -10.56
N GLN A 278 2.91 0.59 -10.93
CA GLN A 278 2.53 1.99 -10.83
C GLN A 278 1.85 2.32 -9.48
N HIS A 279 1.39 1.35 -8.68
CA HIS A 279 0.80 1.64 -7.37
C HIS A 279 1.89 1.86 -6.31
N VAL A 280 2.30 3.11 -6.11
CA VAL A 280 3.30 3.51 -5.11
C VAL A 280 2.64 4.28 -3.97
N ALA A 281 3.21 4.11 -2.76
CA ALA A 281 2.81 4.88 -1.59
C ALA A 281 3.18 6.36 -1.76
N ALA A 282 2.21 7.25 -1.52
CA ALA A 282 2.42 8.69 -1.52
C ALA A 282 1.68 9.34 -0.35
N VAL A 283 2.14 10.54 0.01
CA VAL A 283 1.61 11.29 1.15
C VAL A 283 1.59 12.78 0.86
N ILE A 284 0.60 13.46 1.42
CA ILE A 284 0.56 14.92 1.58
C ILE A 284 0.53 15.23 3.08
N CYS A 285 1.49 16.03 3.52
CA CYS A 285 1.63 16.48 4.90
C CYS A 285 1.15 17.92 5.07
N ASP A 286 0.61 18.22 6.24
CA ASP A 286 0.17 19.56 6.62
C ASP A 286 0.44 19.78 8.12
N TYR A 287 0.71 21.02 8.53
CA TYR A 287 0.82 21.37 9.95
C TYR A 287 -0.54 21.57 10.61
N SER A 288 -1.59 21.64 9.79
CA SER A 288 -2.97 21.80 10.20
C SER A 288 -3.75 20.49 10.03
N SER A 289 -4.40 20.02 11.08
CA SER A 289 -5.19 18.79 11.10
C SER A 289 -6.23 18.85 12.24
N PRO A 290 -7.44 18.28 12.07
CA PRO A 290 -8.42 18.18 13.14
C PRO A 290 -8.00 17.13 14.19
N ASP A 291 -8.64 17.13 15.35
CA ASP A 291 -8.44 16.11 16.39
C ASP A 291 -9.77 15.92 17.11
N LEU A 292 -10.47 14.84 16.82
CA LEU A 292 -11.77 14.57 17.41
C LEU A 292 -11.61 13.82 18.73
N VAL A 293 -12.17 14.40 19.79
CA VAL A 293 -12.16 13.80 21.11
C VAL A 293 -13.58 13.45 21.49
N ILE A 294 -13.81 12.16 21.78
CA ILE A 294 -15.11 11.73 22.26
C ILE A 294 -15.34 12.17 23.71
N ASP A 295 -16.52 12.72 23.99
CA ASP A 295 -16.94 13.04 25.35
C ASP A 295 -17.58 11.81 25.99
N TYR A 296 -16.78 11.05 26.74
CA TYR A 296 -17.27 9.87 27.44
C TYR A 296 -18.16 10.20 28.64
N LEU A 297 -18.09 11.41 29.20
CA LEU A 297 -18.91 11.80 30.35
C LEU A 297 -20.37 11.93 29.93
N GLU A 298 -20.62 12.48 28.73
CA GLU A 298 -21.96 12.52 28.14
C GLU A 298 -22.55 11.11 27.98
N ILE A 299 -21.74 10.14 27.55
CA ILE A 299 -22.16 8.73 27.43
C ILE A 299 -22.55 8.19 28.81
N GLU A 300 -21.69 8.33 29.83
CA GLU A 300 -21.98 7.83 31.19
C GLU A 300 -23.24 8.44 31.80
N GLN A 301 -23.48 9.73 31.56
CA GLN A 301 -24.60 10.47 32.14
C GLN A 301 -25.93 10.20 31.46
N THR A 302 -25.91 9.89 30.16
CA THR A 302 -27.13 9.77 29.34
C THR A 302 -27.47 8.33 28.99
N ALA A 303 -26.61 7.35 29.29
CA ALA A 303 -26.86 5.94 29.00
C ALA A 303 -28.08 5.40 29.77
N HIS A 304 -29.08 4.88 29.05
CA HIS A 304 -30.27 4.25 29.65
C HIS A 304 -30.90 3.22 28.71
N LEU A 305 -31.80 2.39 29.27
CA LEU A 305 -32.57 1.41 28.49
C LEU A 305 -33.90 1.99 28.03
N GLU A 306 -34.28 1.69 26.79
CA GLU A 306 -35.63 1.92 26.24
C GLU A 306 -36.13 0.65 25.54
N ASP A 307 -37.31 0.17 25.93
CA ASP A 307 -38.02 -0.88 25.20
C ASP A 307 -38.93 -0.22 24.15
N ARG A 308 -38.63 -0.43 22.86
CA ARG A 308 -39.31 0.23 21.75
C ARG A 308 -40.03 -0.78 20.85
N PRO A 309 -41.32 -0.56 20.52
CA PRO A 309 -42.04 -1.38 19.55
C PRO A 309 -41.45 -1.25 18.15
N MET A 310 -41.32 -2.38 17.43
CA MET A 310 -40.77 -2.41 16.07
C MET A 310 -41.56 -1.57 15.07
N LEU A 311 -42.87 -1.36 15.29
CA LEU A 311 -43.68 -0.45 14.48
C LEU A 311 -43.11 0.98 14.45
N LEU A 312 -42.50 1.44 15.54
CA LEU A 312 -41.94 2.80 15.68
C LEU A 312 -40.48 2.90 15.24
N MET A 313 -39.91 1.82 14.68
CA MET A 313 -38.50 1.73 14.30
C MET A 313 -38.31 1.49 12.81
N GLN A 314 -39.33 1.71 11.98
CA GLN A 314 -39.27 1.44 10.54
C GLN A 314 -38.08 2.13 9.87
N CYS A 315 -37.88 3.42 10.15
CA CYS A 315 -36.74 4.18 9.67
C CYS A 315 -35.39 3.61 10.13
N ALA A 316 -35.24 3.33 11.42
CA ALA A 316 -34.02 2.75 11.95
C ALA A 316 -33.74 1.34 11.40
N MET A 317 -34.79 0.59 11.06
CA MET A 317 -34.66 -0.71 10.41
C MET A 317 -34.22 -0.59 8.95
N GLU A 318 -34.75 0.38 8.20
CA GLU A 318 -34.32 0.69 6.83
C GLU A 318 -32.84 1.11 6.78
N GLU A 319 -32.35 1.77 7.84
CA GLU A 319 -30.95 2.16 8.03
C GLU A 319 -30.05 1.07 8.65
N ASN A 320 -30.52 -0.17 8.82
CA ASN A 320 -29.73 -1.26 9.42
C ASN A 320 -29.33 -1.08 10.91
N CYS A 321 -30.01 -0.25 11.68
CA CYS A 321 -29.61 0.14 13.05
C CYS A 321 -30.11 -0.78 14.19
N VAL A 322 -30.65 -1.96 13.88
CA VAL A 322 -31.11 -2.94 14.87
C VAL A 322 -30.43 -4.28 14.64
N ALA A 323 -30.45 -5.17 15.64
CA ALA A 323 -29.76 -6.45 15.52
C ALA A 323 -30.38 -7.33 14.41
N SER A 324 -29.59 -8.28 13.89
CA SER A 324 -29.96 -9.14 12.76
C SER A 324 -31.25 -9.93 13.00
N GLU A 325 -31.52 -10.28 14.24
CA GLU A 325 -32.68 -10.99 14.76
C GLU A 325 -33.97 -10.22 14.53
N ALA A 326 -33.92 -8.88 14.59
CA ALA A 326 -35.08 -8.04 14.33
C ALA A 326 -35.56 -8.18 12.87
N TYR A 327 -34.66 -8.34 11.91
CA TYR A 327 -35.00 -8.57 10.50
C TYR A 327 -35.58 -9.96 10.25
N GLN A 328 -35.09 -10.96 10.99
CA GLN A 328 -35.66 -12.31 10.94
C GLN A 328 -37.11 -12.29 11.47
N ILE A 329 -37.34 -11.62 12.61
CA ILE A 329 -38.68 -11.43 13.17
C ILE A 329 -39.60 -10.71 12.18
N GLN A 330 -39.12 -9.66 11.51
CA GLN A 330 -39.91 -8.93 10.52
C GLN A 330 -40.36 -9.80 9.34
N ARG A 331 -39.49 -10.71 8.88
CA ARG A 331 -39.77 -11.61 7.77
C ARG A 331 -40.68 -12.76 8.17
N ASP A 332 -40.50 -13.30 9.37
CA ASP A 332 -41.05 -14.61 9.75
C ASP A 332 -42.32 -14.47 10.63
N ASP A 333 -42.51 -13.37 11.37
CA ASP A 333 -43.67 -13.14 12.24
C ASP A 333 -44.65 -12.11 11.64
N PRO A 334 -45.90 -12.48 11.30
CA PRO A 334 -46.90 -11.53 10.78
C PRO A 334 -47.30 -10.44 11.79
N HIS A 335 -47.01 -10.63 13.09
CA HIS A 335 -47.26 -9.68 14.16
C HIS A 335 -46.00 -8.93 14.60
N TRP A 336 -44.93 -8.95 13.79
CA TRP A 336 -43.64 -8.29 14.10
C TRP A 336 -43.79 -6.85 14.59
N ARG A 337 -44.80 -6.11 14.10
CA ARG A 337 -45.09 -4.73 14.49
C ARG A 337 -45.31 -4.53 16.00
N TYR A 338 -45.78 -5.56 16.70
CA TYR A 338 -46.05 -5.52 18.14
C TYR A 338 -44.91 -6.08 18.98
N ARG A 339 -43.86 -6.64 18.35
CA ARG A 339 -42.65 -7.05 19.05
C ARG A 339 -41.88 -5.82 19.48
N THR A 340 -41.21 -5.93 20.61
CA THR A 340 -40.38 -4.88 21.19
C THR A 340 -38.92 -5.27 21.09
N ARG A 341 -38.06 -4.28 20.87
CA ARG A 341 -36.62 -4.42 21.01
C ARG A 341 -36.15 -3.55 22.16
N ARG A 342 -35.14 -4.01 22.87
CA ARG A 342 -34.52 -3.32 23.99
C ARG A 342 -33.26 -2.63 23.52
N LEU A 343 -33.21 -1.32 23.70
CA LEU A 343 -32.18 -0.45 23.17
C LEU A 343 -31.40 0.17 24.33
N LEU A 344 -30.07 0.05 24.30
CA LEU A 344 -29.17 0.85 25.13
C LEU A 344 -28.90 2.17 24.42
N LYS A 345 -29.56 3.23 24.86
CA LYS A 345 -29.49 4.57 24.26
C LYS A 345 -28.51 5.45 25.03
N PHE A 346 -27.82 6.35 24.34
CA PHE A 346 -26.84 7.27 24.93
C PHE A 346 -26.63 8.47 24.01
N THR A 347 -26.17 9.60 24.54
CA THR A 347 -25.69 10.73 23.73
C THR A 347 -24.23 10.48 23.37
N ALA A 348 -23.86 10.70 22.11
CA ALA A 348 -22.48 10.73 21.68
C ALA A 348 -22.13 12.16 21.26
N ALA A 349 -21.10 12.73 21.87
CA ALA A 349 -20.59 14.03 21.52
C ALA A 349 -19.10 13.92 21.17
N ALA A 350 -18.68 14.62 20.13
CA ALA A 350 -17.29 14.69 19.70
C ALA A 350 -16.88 16.15 19.53
N ILE A 351 -15.85 16.60 20.26
CA ILE A 351 -15.28 17.94 20.12
C ILE A 351 -14.07 17.89 19.18
N ASN A 352 -13.95 18.87 18.29
CA ASN A 352 -12.72 19.08 17.53
C ASN A 352 -11.75 19.94 18.35
N ALA A 353 -10.76 19.28 18.96
CA ALA A 353 -9.67 19.88 19.73
C ALA A 353 -8.42 20.20 18.87
N GLY A 354 -8.50 19.94 17.56
CA GLY A 354 -7.40 20.14 16.63
C GLY A 354 -7.18 21.61 16.26
N ASN A 355 -6.34 21.85 15.27
CA ASN A 355 -6.03 23.19 14.77
C ASN A 355 -6.58 23.45 13.35
N ALA A 356 -7.36 22.51 12.81
CA ALA A 356 -8.08 22.63 11.55
C ALA A 356 -9.52 22.12 11.70
N ASP A 357 -10.39 22.51 10.76
CA ASP A 357 -11.76 22.02 10.73
C ASP A 357 -11.80 20.55 10.27
N PHE A 358 -12.59 19.72 10.95
CA PHE A 358 -12.84 18.34 10.51
C PHE A 358 -13.81 18.36 9.33
N ARG A 359 -13.48 17.68 8.24
CA ARG A 359 -14.27 17.67 7.00
C ARG A 359 -14.58 16.24 6.56
N PRO A 360 -15.75 16.02 5.96
CA PRO A 360 -16.10 14.70 5.45
C PRO A 360 -15.16 14.27 4.32
N PHE A 361 -14.87 12.97 4.27
CA PHE A 361 -14.04 12.36 3.23
C PHE A 361 -14.72 12.39 1.84
N LYS A 362 -16.05 12.21 1.78
CA LYS A 362 -16.79 12.24 0.51
C LYS A 362 -16.97 13.67 0.02
N GLU A 363 -16.78 13.85 -1.29
CA GLU A 363 -17.12 15.11 -1.94
C GLU A 363 -18.62 15.41 -1.85
N LYS A 364 -18.98 16.70 -1.86
CA LYS A 364 -20.38 17.16 -1.71
C LYS A 364 -21.35 16.56 -2.73
N SER A 365 -20.85 16.24 -3.93
CA SER A 365 -21.60 15.59 -5.02
C SER A 365 -21.98 14.14 -4.71
N GLN A 366 -21.29 13.49 -3.78
CA GLN A 366 -21.47 12.09 -3.39
C GLN A 366 -22.26 11.95 -2.08
N TRP A 367 -22.77 13.06 -1.53
CA TRP A 367 -23.59 13.02 -0.32
C TRP A 367 -24.98 12.46 -0.64
N GLU A 368 -25.45 11.59 0.23
CA GLU A 368 -26.70 10.86 0.03
C GLU A 368 -27.79 11.47 0.89
N TRP A 369 -28.96 11.74 0.31
CA TRP A 369 -30.10 12.26 1.06
C TRP A 369 -30.77 11.12 1.83
N HIS A 370 -31.04 11.35 3.11
CA HIS A 370 -31.77 10.38 3.91
C HIS A 370 -33.17 10.87 4.27
N MET A 371 -34.18 10.09 3.85
CA MET A 371 -35.58 10.47 3.99
C MET A 371 -36.04 10.55 5.44
N CYS A 372 -35.56 9.65 6.31
CA CYS A 372 -35.98 9.62 7.71
C CYS A 372 -35.42 10.79 8.53
N HIS A 373 -34.26 11.30 8.16
CA HIS A 373 -33.59 12.37 8.91
C HIS A 373 -33.66 13.73 8.22
N MET A 374 -34.19 13.77 7.00
CA MET A 374 -34.42 14.98 6.20
C MET A 374 -33.17 15.85 6.04
N HIS A 375 -32.00 15.21 5.89
CA HIS A 375 -30.74 15.88 5.57
C HIS A 375 -29.82 14.93 4.78
N PHE A 376 -28.70 15.48 4.29
CA PHE A 376 -27.69 14.73 3.55
C PHE A 376 -26.66 14.13 4.49
N HIS A 377 -26.26 12.88 4.22
CA HIS A 377 -25.15 12.23 4.91
C HIS A 377 -23.86 12.40 4.12
N SER A 378 -22.82 12.88 4.81
CA SER A 378 -21.51 13.12 4.21
C SER A 378 -20.51 11.98 4.44
N MET A 379 -20.86 11.00 5.29
CA MET A 379 -20.07 9.81 5.59
C MET A 379 -20.98 8.61 5.84
N GLU A 380 -20.55 7.42 5.42
CA GLU A 380 -21.30 6.15 5.62
C GLU A 380 -21.10 5.59 7.04
N VAL A 381 -19.86 5.63 7.56
CA VAL A 381 -19.51 5.14 8.89
C VAL A 381 -18.64 6.19 9.57
N PHE A 382 -19.24 7.01 10.44
CA PHE A 382 -18.49 7.96 11.28
C PHE A 382 -18.33 7.47 12.72
N ALA A 383 -19.29 6.71 13.26
CA ALA A 383 -19.16 6.12 14.59
C ALA A 383 -19.69 4.69 14.65
N THR A 384 -19.04 3.88 15.48
CA THR A 384 -19.40 2.48 15.74
C THR A 384 -19.62 2.28 17.23
N PHE A 385 -20.61 1.45 17.56
CA PHE A 385 -21.07 1.21 18.92
C PHE A 385 -21.02 -0.29 19.19
N ASP A 386 -19.93 -0.78 19.77
CA ASP A 386 -19.71 -2.21 19.96
C ASP A 386 -19.83 -2.60 21.43
N ILE A 387 -20.42 -3.77 21.70
CA ILE A 387 -20.43 -4.39 23.02
C ILE A 387 -19.61 -5.68 22.92
N PHE A 388 -18.64 -5.81 23.82
CA PHE A 388 -17.77 -6.98 23.95
C PHE A 388 -18.09 -7.74 25.24
N ASP A 389 -17.99 -9.06 25.18
CA ASP A 389 -17.91 -9.88 26.38
C ASP A 389 -16.54 -9.73 27.06
N LEU A 390 -16.42 -10.22 28.31
CA LEU A 390 -15.17 -10.16 29.07
C LEU A 390 -14.03 -11.00 28.44
N SER A 391 -14.33 -11.83 27.44
CA SER A 391 -13.31 -12.56 26.67
C SER A 391 -12.80 -11.80 25.45
N GLY A 392 -13.33 -10.59 25.20
CA GLY A 392 -12.95 -9.72 24.09
C GLY A 392 -13.67 -10.02 22.78
N ARG A 393 -14.72 -10.85 22.79
CA ARG A 393 -15.53 -11.14 21.61
C ARG A 393 -16.70 -10.18 21.51
N LYS A 394 -16.91 -9.63 20.31
CA LYS A 394 -18.05 -8.75 20.01
C LYS A 394 -19.36 -9.55 20.11
N VAL A 395 -20.29 -9.09 20.94
CA VAL A 395 -21.58 -9.76 21.23
C VAL A 395 -22.80 -8.96 20.77
N ALA A 396 -22.66 -7.64 20.65
CA ALA A 396 -23.65 -6.80 20.01
C ALA A 396 -22.94 -5.66 19.28
N GLN A 397 -23.57 -5.17 18.22
CA GLN A 397 -23.10 -4.05 17.44
C GLN A 397 -24.28 -3.13 17.15
N GLY A 398 -24.05 -1.85 17.37
CA GLY A 398 -24.82 -0.76 16.84
C GLY A 398 -23.92 0.07 15.94
N HIS A 399 -24.55 0.85 15.10
CA HIS A 399 -23.89 1.88 14.33
C HIS A 399 -24.91 2.96 14.06
N LYS A 400 -24.38 4.10 13.67
CA LYS A 400 -25.17 5.18 13.14
C LYS A 400 -24.89 5.17 11.64
N ALA A 401 -25.87 4.82 10.81
CA ALA A 401 -25.65 4.61 9.37
C ALA A 401 -25.45 5.91 8.57
N SER A 402 -25.41 7.06 9.26
CA SER A 402 -26.22 8.19 8.86
C SER A 402 -25.80 9.42 9.65
N PHE A 403 -24.88 10.21 9.09
CA PHE A 403 -24.20 11.30 9.79
C PHE A 403 -24.22 12.63 9.03
N CYS A 404 -24.65 13.64 9.76
CA CYS A 404 -24.51 15.06 9.47
C CYS A 404 -23.37 15.62 10.33
N LEU A 405 -22.31 16.17 9.73
CA LEU A 405 -21.27 16.85 10.50
C LEU A 405 -21.62 18.33 10.63
N GLU A 406 -21.95 18.78 11.85
CA GLU A 406 -22.28 20.18 12.11
C GLU A 406 -21.78 20.71 13.45
N ASP A 407 -21.80 22.04 13.60
CA ASP A 407 -21.42 22.70 14.85
C ASP A 407 -22.62 22.75 15.82
N SER A 408 -22.88 21.66 16.54
CA SER A 408 -23.99 21.56 17.51
C SER A 408 -23.77 22.46 18.73
N THR A 409 -22.59 22.43 19.35
CA THR A 409 -22.22 23.35 20.43
C THR A 409 -20.76 23.77 20.30
N CYS A 410 -20.43 25.02 20.66
CA CYS A 410 -19.06 25.53 20.57
C CYS A 410 -18.63 26.19 21.88
N LEU A 411 -17.32 26.24 22.12
CA LEU A 411 -16.76 26.97 23.26
C LEU A 411 -17.16 28.46 23.23
N PRO A 412 -17.28 29.12 24.40
CA PRO A 412 -17.66 30.52 24.48
C PRO A 412 -16.76 31.42 23.61
N GLY A 413 -17.37 32.22 22.74
CA GLY A 413 -16.68 33.12 21.83
C GLY A 413 -16.35 32.54 20.45
N VAL A 414 -16.64 31.26 20.21
CA VAL A 414 -16.50 30.61 18.90
C VAL A 414 -17.84 30.62 18.18
N SER A 415 -17.85 31.08 16.93
CA SER A 415 -19.05 31.08 16.08
C SER A 415 -19.20 29.77 15.33
N LYS A 416 -20.41 29.22 15.32
CA LYS A 416 -20.79 28.07 14.48
C LYS A 416 -20.66 28.43 12.99
N LYS A 417 -20.13 27.50 12.20
CA LYS A 417 -19.88 27.65 10.76
C LYS A 417 -20.61 26.59 9.94
N TYR A 418 -20.61 25.34 10.39
CA TYR A 418 -21.17 24.20 9.66
C TYR A 418 -22.58 23.87 10.11
N ASN A 419 -23.43 23.49 9.14
CA ASN A 419 -24.84 23.19 9.35
C ASN A 419 -25.35 22.32 8.21
N CYS A 420 -26.05 21.23 8.53
CA CYS A 420 -26.55 20.29 7.53
C CYS A 420 -27.89 20.71 6.89
N ALA A 421 -28.62 21.64 7.50
CA ALA A 421 -29.87 22.14 6.97
C ALA A 421 -29.66 22.81 5.60
N ASN A 422 -30.64 22.67 4.72
CA ASN A 422 -30.66 23.30 3.38
C ASN A 422 -29.44 22.99 2.50
N TYR A 423 -28.89 21.77 2.60
CA TYR A 423 -27.68 21.38 1.85
C TYR A 423 -26.47 22.28 2.15
N GLY A 424 -26.39 22.75 3.41
CA GLY A 424 -25.25 23.49 3.92
C GLY A 424 -23.97 22.68 3.92
N ASP A 425 -22.84 23.37 4.10
CA ASP A 425 -21.55 22.71 4.19
C ASP A 425 -21.42 22.01 5.54
N GLN A 426 -20.84 20.80 5.50
CA GLN A 426 -20.65 19.95 6.66
C GLN A 426 -19.20 19.94 7.12
N GLY A 427 -19.03 19.74 8.41
CA GLY A 427 -17.75 19.70 9.11
C GLY A 427 -17.93 20.04 10.59
N ILE A 428 -16.84 19.92 11.35
CA ILE A 428 -16.78 20.32 12.76
C ILE A 428 -15.67 21.35 12.89
N SER A 429 -16.06 22.58 13.22
CA SER A 429 -15.12 23.69 13.38
C SER A 429 -14.21 23.44 14.59
N ILE A 430 -13.03 24.06 14.56
CA ILE A 430 -12.12 24.07 15.72
C ILE A 430 -12.86 24.58 16.96
N ASN A 431 -12.73 23.89 18.09
CA ASN A 431 -13.40 24.19 19.37
C ASN A 431 -14.94 24.13 19.33
N CYS A 432 -15.50 23.49 18.30
CA CYS A 432 -16.90 23.10 18.25
C CYS A 432 -17.03 21.58 18.43
N SER A 433 -18.23 21.16 18.80
CA SER A 433 -18.61 19.77 18.98
C SER A 433 -19.87 19.46 18.19
N ASP A 434 -19.89 18.26 17.67
CA ASP A 434 -21.06 17.64 17.08
C ASP A 434 -21.68 16.70 18.13
N VAL A 435 -22.98 16.89 18.39
CA VAL A 435 -23.69 16.25 19.50
C VAL A 435 -24.89 15.48 18.99
N TYR A 436 -24.78 14.16 19.01
CA TYR A 436 -25.85 13.23 18.71
C TYR A 436 -26.56 12.80 19.98
N LEU A 437 -27.70 13.43 20.23
CA LEU A 437 -28.53 13.17 21.41
C LEU A 437 -29.13 11.75 21.40
N TYR A 438 -29.29 11.17 22.58
CA TYR A 438 -29.91 9.86 22.80
C TYR A 438 -31.34 9.71 22.23
N ASN A 439 -32.03 10.79 21.91
CA ASN A 439 -33.39 10.75 21.37
C ASN A 439 -33.45 10.55 19.84
N LEU A 440 -32.31 10.64 19.16
CA LEU A 440 -32.21 10.43 17.72
C LEU A 440 -32.33 8.94 17.37
N ASP A 441 -32.87 8.65 16.18
CA ASP A 441 -32.88 7.28 15.65
C ASP A 441 -31.45 6.79 15.42
N CYS A 442 -31.23 5.48 15.58
CA CYS A 442 -29.93 4.81 15.47
C CYS A 442 -28.88 5.24 16.51
N GLN A 443 -29.27 6.03 17.52
CA GLN A 443 -28.38 6.41 18.61
C GLN A 443 -28.46 5.41 19.77
N TRP A 444 -28.16 4.15 19.48
CA TRP A 444 -28.25 3.05 20.44
C TRP A 444 -27.46 1.82 20.02
N VAL A 445 -27.34 0.87 20.95
CA VAL A 445 -27.05 -0.55 20.64
C VAL A 445 -28.29 -1.39 20.98
N ASP A 446 -28.71 -2.25 20.06
CA ASP A 446 -29.77 -3.24 20.34
C ASP A 446 -29.21 -4.34 21.24
N VAL A 447 -29.72 -4.42 22.48
CA VAL A 447 -29.28 -5.36 23.52
C VAL A 447 -30.34 -6.41 23.84
N THR A 448 -31.35 -6.55 22.98
CA THR A 448 -32.48 -7.47 23.20
C THR A 448 -32.03 -8.91 23.41
N ASP A 449 -31.03 -9.34 22.63
CA ASP A 449 -30.57 -10.74 22.61
C ASP A 449 -29.38 -10.97 23.56
N LEU A 450 -28.94 -9.94 24.30
CA LEU A 450 -27.92 -10.08 25.33
C LEU A 450 -28.53 -10.63 26.63
N SER A 451 -27.79 -11.52 27.28
CA SER A 451 -28.12 -11.96 28.63
C SER A 451 -27.69 -10.90 29.65
N PRO A 452 -28.35 -10.79 30.83
CA PRO A 452 -27.86 -9.97 31.92
C PRO A 452 -26.42 -10.35 32.31
N GLY A 453 -25.56 -9.35 32.52
CA GLY A 453 -24.14 -9.58 32.78
C GLY A 453 -23.30 -8.31 32.74
N SER A 454 -21.99 -8.50 32.85
CA SER A 454 -20.99 -7.45 32.70
C SER A 454 -20.33 -7.55 31.34
N TYR A 455 -20.22 -6.40 30.67
CA TYR A 455 -19.73 -6.26 29.31
C TYR A 455 -18.82 -5.03 29.22
N ILE A 456 -18.12 -4.91 28.10
CA ILE A 456 -17.36 -3.72 27.74
C ILE A 456 -18.07 -3.02 26.59
N LEU A 457 -18.47 -1.76 26.78
CA LEU A 457 -19.01 -0.90 25.73
C LEU A 457 -17.87 -0.09 25.12
N LYS A 458 -17.72 -0.17 23.79
CA LYS A 458 -16.76 0.63 23.02
C LYS A 458 -17.53 1.50 22.05
N ILE A 459 -17.37 2.81 22.15
CA ILE A 459 -17.93 3.78 21.21
C ILE A 459 -16.75 4.49 20.55
N ALA A 460 -16.65 4.37 19.23
CA ALA A 460 -15.53 4.92 18.47
C ALA A 460 -16.02 5.84 17.36
N ILE A 461 -15.33 6.96 17.16
CA ILE A 461 -15.52 7.92 16.07
C ILE A 461 -14.36 7.86 15.08
N ASN A 462 -14.64 8.12 13.79
CA ASN A 462 -13.72 7.90 12.67
C ASN A 462 -12.96 6.54 12.75
N PRO A 463 -13.67 5.41 12.94
CA PRO A 463 -13.02 4.14 13.31
C PRO A 463 -12.21 3.51 12.18
N GLU A 464 -12.45 3.90 10.94
CA GLU A 464 -11.73 3.42 9.75
C GLU A 464 -10.56 4.34 9.35
N PHE A 465 -10.26 5.37 10.13
CA PHE A 465 -9.21 6.36 9.84
C PHE A 465 -9.38 6.97 8.44
N LYS A 466 -10.62 7.25 8.03
CA LYS A 466 -10.96 7.77 6.69
C LYS A 466 -10.59 9.24 6.53
N VAL A 467 -10.70 9.99 7.63
CA VAL A 467 -10.30 11.40 7.70
C VAL A 467 -9.04 11.50 8.55
N SER A 468 -8.11 12.36 8.14
CA SER A 468 -6.87 12.59 8.89
C SER A 468 -7.12 13.36 10.17
N GLU A 469 -6.43 12.95 11.22
CA GLU A 469 -6.44 13.62 12.52
C GLU A 469 -5.03 13.71 13.10
N MET A 470 -4.83 14.64 14.04
CA MET A 470 -3.56 14.83 14.73
C MET A 470 -3.21 13.60 15.60
N SER A 471 -4.23 12.98 16.16
CA SER A 471 -4.18 11.80 17.02
C SER A 471 -5.43 10.96 16.77
N PHE A 472 -5.30 9.65 16.97
CA PHE A 472 -6.43 8.72 16.96
C PHE A 472 -6.61 8.00 18.31
N ASP A 473 -5.76 8.30 19.29
CA ASP A 473 -5.72 7.60 20.60
C ASP A 473 -6.87 8.00 21.54
N ASN A 474 -7.65 9.00 21.13
CA ASN A 474 -8.72 9.68 21.83
C ASN A 474 -10.05 9.61 21.07
N ASN A 475 -10.09 8.83 19.99
CA ASN A 475 -11.25 8.67 19.11
C ASN A 475 -12.24 7.62 19.62
N ALA A 476 -11.97 6.94 20.72
CA ALA A 476 -12.92 5.98 21.30
C ALA A 476 -13.03 6.11 22.81
N ALA A 477 -14.18 5.71 23.33
CA ALA A 477 -14.45 5.54 24.74
C ALA A 477 -14.69 4.06 25.02
N ILE A 478 -13.92 3.48 25.92
CA ILE A 478 -14.10 2.11 26.43
C ILE A 478 -14.65 2.22 27.85
N CYS A 479 -15.80 1.62 28.09
CA CYS A 479 -16.55 1.73 29.33
C CYS A 479 -16.98 0.35 29.86
N ASP A 480 -17.10 0.23 31.18
CA ASP A 480 -17.74 -0.91 31.81
C ASP A 480 -19.27 -0.78 31.65
N LEU A 481 -19.90 -1.81 31.09
CA LEU A 481 -21.36 -1.91 30.95
C LEU A 481 -21.89 -2.99 31.89
N ILE A 482 -22.68 -2.60 32.88
CA ILE A 482 -23.46 -3.51 33.71
C ILE A 482 -24.88 -3.56 33.17
N TYR A 483 -25.29 -4.70 32.64
CA TYR A 483 -26.61 -4.90 32.07
C TYR A 483 -27.44 -5.87 32.92
N THR A 484 -28.65 -5.45 33.28
CA THR A 484 -29.63 -6.26 34.03
C THR A 484 -30.98 -6.25 33.32
N GLU A 485 -31.94 -7.05 33.80
CA GLU A 485 -33.29 -7.08 33.23
C GLU A 485 -34.03 -5.73 33.31
N ASN A 486 -33.67 -4.85 34.25
CA ASN A 486 -34.42 -3.62 34.54
C ASN A 486 -33.64 -2.33 34.29
N TYR A 487 -32.30 -2.39 34.29
CA TYR A 487 -31.47 -1.21 34.06
C TYR A 487 -30.13 -1.60 33.43
N ALA A 488 -29.52 -0.65 32.75
CA ALA A 488 -28.13 -0.68 32.32
C ALA A 488 -27.38 0.48 32.98
N ARG A 489 -26.10 0.27 33.28
CA ARG A 489 -25.22 1.31 33.78
C ARG A 489 -23.90 1.27 33.04
N VAL A 490 -23.52 2.41 32.46
CA VAL A 490 -22.21 2.64 31.86
C VAL A 490 -21.36 3.42 32.87
N GLN A 491 -20.13 2.98 33.11
CA GLN A 491 -19.23 3.61 34.07
C GLN A 491 -17.75 3.29 33.75
N ASN A 492 -16.84 3.97 34.44
CA ASN A 492 -15.39 3.77 34.32
C ASN A 492 -14.89 3.95 32.88
N CYS A 493 -15.49 4.87 32.13
CA CYS A 493 -15.08 5.14 30.76
C CYS A 493 -13.66 5.71 30.69
N GLN A 494 -12.91 5.29 29.68
CA GLN A 494 -11.56 5.79 29.38
C GLN A 494 -11.43 6.04 27.88
N LEU A 495 -10.66 7.07 27.54
CA LEU A 495 -10.28 7.33 26.15
C LEU A 495 -9.35 6.23 25.66
N ALA A 496 -9.59 5.80 24.45
CA ALA A 496 -8.83 4.77 23.77
C ALA A 496 -8.89 5.00 22.26
N ARG A 497 -8.21 4.12 21.54
CA ARG A 497 -8.28 4.06 20.09
C ARG A 497 -9.51 3.27 19.59
N PRO A 498 -10.06 3.62 18.41
CA PRO A 498 -11.14 2.91 17.73
C PRO A 498 -11.01 1.41 17.57
#